data_AF-A0A2S9XU74-F1
#
_entry.id   AF-A0A2S9XU74-F1
#
_cell.length_a   1.000
_cell.length_b   1.000
_cell.length_c   1.000
_cell.angle_alpha   90.00
_cell.angle_beta   90.00
_cell.angle_gamma   90.00
#
_symmetry.space_group_name_H-M   'P 1'
#
loop_
_entity.id
_entity.type
_entity.pdbx_description
1 polymer ?
#
loop_
_entity_poly.entity_id
_entity_poly.type
_entity_poly.pdbx_seq_one_letter_code
_entity_poly.pdbx_strand_id
1 'polypeptide(L)'
;MTWPSVCAGITALCALCLTPSLAGALGPEEQSDFSPTYEQLLLGFEDAAVDTGWIPANSPVQLRLFADAANSVTIDLPGTAYYDWETEELRFEGDPMAGFFEYDVGLELVASVKVDVSLAKWESDLLGPYDWGIEAAEMFTPYLLEGNPDRPVTITDKSGALDLVSIPLVPDIVILSGNLDIALFVDIEASLECNRIEVLGTDGEITSFTLEGQSQWIDPGEGPEDVVLPATAYCQLRTMPTLIIYPHLVVTVLFDEYDIAGIEIPVDLPVIDEEIAFDTIDLTLPYWEGPEPGDGDGDGDPGGDEGGDTSDDGGRDETGGETGTGGDDFGGLDDEGCNCATETTPGRGLGWSALGILALVGLRRRRERDLR
;
A
#
# COMPACT_ATOMS: atom_id res chain seq x y z
N MET A 1 -33.58 53.38 2.72
CA MET A 1 -34.67 52.83 1.88
C MET A 1 -35.17 51.58 2.57
N THR A 2 -36.34 51.69 3.18
CA THR A 2 -37.03 50.66 3.95
C THR A 2 -38.32 50.35 3.21
N TRP A 3 -38.62 49.08 2.92
CA TRP A 3 -39.97 48.63 2.58
C TRP A 3 -40.28 47.30 3.30
N PRO A 4 -41.40 47.21 4.04
CA PRO A 4 -41.94 45.98 4.61
C PRO A 4 -43.15 45.46 3.80
N SER A 5 -43.61 44.24 4.14
CA SER A 5 -44.97 43.62 3.94
C SER A 5 -44.83 42.22 3.31
N VAL A 6 -45.20 41.08 3.92
CA VAL A 6 -46.43 40.58 4.61
C VAL A 6 -47.37 39.78 3.68
N CYS A 7 -47.74 38.57 4.15
CA CYS A 7 -48.86 37.68 3.76
C CYS A 7 -48.73 36.90 2.42
N ALA A 8 -49.22 35.66 2.26
CA ALA A 8 -50.17 34.84 3.01
C ALA A 8 -49.88 33.34 2.79
N GLY A 9 -50.29 32.52 3.77
CA GLY A 9 -50.16 31.07 3.74
C GLY A 9 -51.16 30.35 2.84
N ILE A 10 -50.76 29.17 2.39
CA ILE A 10 -51.63 28.10 1.89
C ILE A 10 -51.16 26.81 2.55
N THR A 11 -51.94 26.34 3.52
CA THR A 11 -51.75 25.03 4.14
C THR A 11 -52.42 23.99 3.25
N ALA A 12 -51.63 23.32 2.40
CA ALA A 12 -52.10 22.17 1.64
C ALA A 12 -51.95 20.91 2.50
N LEU A 13 -53.09 20.38 2.94
CA LEU A 13 -53.19 19.11 3.67
C LEU A 13 -53.03 17.97 2.66
N CYS A 14 -51.81 17.49 2.43
CA CYS A 14 -51.56 16.26 1.68
C CYS A 14 -51.87 15.06 2.59
N ALA A 15 -52.94 14.34 2.25
CA ALA A 15 -53.19 13.01 2.79
C ALA A 15 -52.14 12.05 2.19
N LEU A 16 -51.14 11.68 2.99
CA LEU A 16 -50.21 10.60 2.67
C LEU A 16 -50.97 9.27 2.72
N CYS A 17 -51.28 8.72 1.54
CA CYS A 17 -51.61 7.31 1.41
C CYS A 17 -50.33 6.50 1.62
N LEU A 18 -50.12 6.04 2.86
CA LEU A 18 -49.13 5.01 3.18
C LEU A 18 -49.62 3.68 2.58
N THR A 19 -49.24 3.40 1.34
CA THR A 19 -49.25 2.02 0.84
C THR A 19 -48.16 1.26 1.59
N PRO A 20 -48.43 0.11 2.21
CA PRO A 20 -47.37 -0.76 2.70
C PRO A 20 -46.59 -1.22 1.48
N SER A 21 -45.44 -0.60 1.23
CA SER A 21 -44.42 -1.18 0.36
C SER A 21 -44.01 -2.49 1.02
N LEU A 22 -44.34 -3.60 0.37
CA LEU A 22 -43.69 -4.89 0.63
C LEU A 22 -42.18 -4.62 0.54
N ALA A 23 -41.52 -4.55 1.68
CA ALA A 23 -40.08 -4.58 1.78
C ALA A 23 -39.67 -6.00 1.39
N GLY A 24 -39.51 -6.24 0.09
CA GLY A 24 -38.63 -7.30 -0.37
C GLY A 24 -37.28 -7.02 0.26
N ALA A 25 -36.71 -8.00 0.95
CA ALA A 25 -35.36 -7.88 1.48
C ALA A 25 -34.43 -7.71 0.27
N LEU A 26 -33.95 -6.49 0.04
CA LEU A 26 -32.85 -6.22 -0.89
C LEU A 26 -31.69 -7.12 -0.46
N GLY A 27 -31.02 -7.75 -1.43
CA GLY A 27 -29.85 -8.58 -1.15
C GLY A 27 -28.77 -7.78 -0.42
N PRO A 28 -27.98 -8.39 0.46
CA PRO A 28 -26.85 -7.70 1.07
C PRO A 28 -25.80 -7.41 -0.02
N GLU A 29 -25.13 -6.27 0.12
CA GLU A 29 -23.87 -6.04 -0.57
C GLU A 29 -22.76 -6.66 0.28
N GLU A 30 -22.09 -7.67 -0.26
CA GLU A 30 -20.97 -8.35 0.38
C GLU A 30 -19.64 -7.71 0.00
N GLN A 31 -18.67 -7.82 0.91
CA GLN A 31 -17.35 -7.19 0.77
C GLN A 31 -16.25 -8.22 0.88
N SER A 32 -15.23 -8.09 0.02
CA SER A 32 -14.01 -8.88 0.09
C SER A 32 -12.80 -7.96 -0.05
N ASP A 33 -11.74 -8.23 0.72
CA ASP A 33 -10.48 -7.48 0.61
C ASP A 33 -9.84 -7.73 -0.75
N PHE A 34 -9.42 -6.65 -1.41
CA PHE A 34 -8.65 -6.71 -2.65
C PHE A 34 -7.50 -5.71 -2.56
N SER A 35 -6.44 -6.15 -1.90
CA SER A 35 -5.25 -5.36 -1.61
C SER A 35 -3.99 -5.94 -2.27
N PRO A 36 -3.89 -5.95 -3.62
CA PRO A 36 -2.73 -6.49 -4.30
C PRO A 36 -1.46 -5.68 -3.99
N THR A 37 -0.35 -6.41 -3.88
CA THR A 37 0.98 -5.85 -3.60
C THR A 37 1.96 -6.33 -4.67
N TYR A 38 2.95 -5.50 -4.97
CA TYR A 38 4.01 -5.81 -5.92
C TYR A 38 5.34 -5.30 -5.37
N GLU A 39 6.29 -6.21 -5.18
CA GLU A 39 7.65 -5.90 -4.77
C GLU A 39 8.60 -6.54 -5.77
N GLN A 40 9.48 -5.73 -6.35
CA GLN A 40 10.50 -6.21 -7.27
C GLN A 40 11.85 -5.56 -6.99
N LEU A 41 12.85 -6.39 -6.71
CA LEU A 41 14.25 -6.00 -6.80
C LEU A 41 14.63 -5.94 -8.29
N LEU A 42 14.84 -4.73 -8.80
CA LEU A 42 15.15 -4.50 -10.21
C LEU A 42 16.62 -4.78 -10.52
N LEU A 43 17.48 -4.50 -9.54
CA LEU A 43 18.93 -4.68 -9.61
C LEU A 43 19.46 -4.98 -8.21
N GLY A 44 20.22 -6.06 -8.06
CA GLY A 44 21.00 -6.28 -6.86
C GLY A 44 22.35 -5.55 -6.93
N PHE A 45 23.00 -5.36 -5.78
CA PHE A 45 24.34 -4.76 -5.71
C PHE A 45 25.39 -5.52 -6.54
N GLU A 46 25.15 -6.79 -6.88
CA GLU A 46 26.07 -7.58 -7.71
C GLU A 46 25.89 -7.33 -9.23
N ASP A 47 24.86 -6.60 -9.64
CA ASP A 47 24.40 -6.55 -11.04
C ASP A 47 24.79 -5.25 -11.78
N ALA A 48 25.02 -4.13 -11.08
CA ALA A 48 25.54 -2.88 -11.68
C ALA A 48 26.80 -2.38 -10.99
N ALA A 49 27.89 -3.11 -11.22
CA ALA A 49 29.23 -2.73 -10.79
C ALA A 49 29.89 -1.82 -11.83
N VAL A 50 30.25 -0.60 -11.41
CA VAL A 50 31.07 0.33 -12.17
C VAL A 50 32.48 0.35 -11.58
N ASP A 51 33.49 0.03 -12.38
CA ASP A 51 34.91 0.21 -12.03
C ASP A 51 35.54 1.20 -13.02
N THR A 52 35.94 2.37 -12.53
CA THR A 52 36.54 3.41 -13.39
C THR A 52 37.94 3.04 -13.88
N GLY A 53 38.57 2.03 -13.26
CA GLY A 53 40.01 1.86 -13.30
C GLY A 53 40.73 3.09 -12.72
N TRP A 54 42.03 3.21 -12.99
CA TRP A 54 42.82 4.34 -12.52
C TRP A 54 42.71 5.55 -13.44
N ILE A 55 42.12 6.63 -12.94
CA ILE A 55 41.87 7.88 -13.65
C ILE A 55 42.60 9.08 -13.00
N PRO A 56 43.29 9.94 -13.78
CA PRO A 56 43.73 9.70 -15.15
C PRO A 56 44.76 8.56 -15.22
N ALA A 57 44.74 7.80 -16.32
CA ALA A 57 45.70 6.73 -16.53
C ALA A 57 47.13 7.27 -16.68
N ASN A 58 48.10 6.65 -15.99
CA ASN A 58 49.52 7.02 -15.99
C ASN A 58 49.83 8.42 -15.45
N SER A 59 48.92 8.99 -14.64
CA SER A 59 49.17 10.23 -13.89
C SER A 59 49.97 9.94 -12.60
N PRO A 60 50.78 10.90 -12.11
CA PRO A 60 51.43 10.79 -10.80
C PRO A 60 50.44 10.65 -9.63
N VAL A 61 49.23 11.18 -9.78
CA VAL A 61 48.10 11.00 -8.86
C VAL A 61 46.94 10.41 -9.64
N GLN A 62 46.38 9.32 -9.15
CA GLN A 62 45.29 8.58 -9.77
C GLN A 62 44.21 8.25 -8.74
N LEU A 63 42.95 8.28 -9.15
CA LEU A 63 41.78 7.85 -8.41
C LEU A 63 41.22 6.58 -9.08
N ARG A 64 40.67 5.66 -8.30
CA ARG A 64 39.84 4.56 -8.78
C ARG A 64 38.60 4.49 -7.92
N LEU A 65 37.44 4.41 -8.57
CA LEU A 65 36.16 4.24 -7.92
C LEU A 65 35.56 2.92 -8.35
N PHE A 66 35.01 2.21 -7.37
CA PHE A 66 34.10 1.10 -7.56
C PHE A 66 32.76 1.48 -6.97
N ALA A 67 31.70 1.30 -7.73
CA ALA A 67 30.35 1.59 -7.30
C ALA A 67 29.44 0.43 -7.68
N ASP A 68 28.71 -0.09 -6.69
CA ASP A 68 27.68 -1.10 -6.86
C ASP A 68 26.35 -0.44 -6.55
N ALA A 69 25.37 -0.55 -7.44
CA ALA A 69 24.04 0.02 -7.21
C ALA A 69 22.97 -1.06 -7.12
N ALA A 70 21.91 -0.75 -6.39
CA ALA A 70 20.72 -1.56 -6.28
C ALA A 70 19.47 -0.67 -6.38
N ASN A 71 18.37 -1.22 -6.85
CA ASN A 71 17.09 -0.52 -6.83
C ASN A 71 15.92 -1.48 -6.74
N SER A 72 14.86 -1.02 -6.08
CA SER A 72 13.61 -1.76 -5.89
C SER A 72 12.40 -0.88 -6.13
N VAL A 73 11.30 -1.53 -6.49
CA VAL A 73 9.97 -0.93 -6.58
C VAL A 73 9.04 -1.67 -5.64
N THR A 74 8.26 -0.90 -4.88
CA THR A 74 7.19 -1.41 -4.02
C THR A 74 5.90 -0.69 -4.38
N ILE A 75 4.82 -1.45 -4.59
CA ILE A 75 3.49 -0.92 -4.90
C ILE A 75 2.45 -1.64 -4.07
N ASP A 76 1.61 -0.89 -3.37
CA ASP A 76 0.45 -1.38 -2.64
C ASP A 76 -0.83 -0.74 -3.18
N LEU A 77 -1.85 -1.57 -3.43
CA LEU A 77 -3.15 -1.14 -3.95
C LEU A 77 -4.30 -1.56 -3.02
N PRO A 78 -4.34 -1.12 -1.76
CA PRO A 78 -5.38 -1.52 -0.81
C PRO A 78 -6.78 -1.08 -1.24
N GLY A 79 -7.76 -1.95 -1.03
CA GLY A 79 -9.15 -1.61 -1.30
C GLY A 79 -10.09 -2.80 -1.14
N THR A 80 -11.31 -2.61 -1.60
CA THR A 80 -12.40 -3.55 -1.36
C THR A 80 -13.12 -3.86 -2.67
N ALA A 81 -13.39 -5.15 -2.89
CA ALA A 81 -14.34 -5.62 -3.88
C ALA A 81 -15.72 -5.73 -3.24
N TYR A 82 -16.74 -5.21 -3.91
CA TYR A 82 -18.12 -5.23 -3.46
C TYR A 82 -18.97 -6.01 -4.44
N TYR A 83 -19.72 -6.98 -3.94
CA TYR A 83 -20.63 -7.81 -4.73
C TYR A 83 -22.07 -7.61 -4.26
N ASP A 84 -22.94 -7.21 -5.19
CA ASP A 84 -24.36 -7.04 -4.94
C ASP A 84 -25.11 -8.29 -5.39
N TRP A 85 -25.67 -9.05 -4.44
CA TRP A 85 -26.40 -10.29 -4.71
C TRP A 85 -27.74 -10.10 -5.44
N GLU A 86 -28.33 -8.90 -5.44
CA GLU A 86 -29.58 -8.62 -6.14
C GLU A 86 -29.34 -8.34 -7.62
N THR A 87 -28.26 -7.63 -7.93
CA THR A 87 -27.89 -7.27 -9.31
C THR A 87 -26.85 -8.22 -9.92
N GLU A 88 -26.24 -9.07 -9.10
CA GLU A 88 -25.11 -9.93 -9.44
C GLU A 88 -23.92 -9.13 -10.00
N GLU A 89 -23.76 -7.88 -9.55
CA GLU A 89 -22.70 -6.98 -10.00
C GLU A 89 -21.55 -6.94 -9.00
N LEU A 90 -20.32 -7.10 -9.50
CA LEU A 90 -19.09 -6.84 -8.78
C LEU A 90 -18.58 -5.45 -9.14
N ARG A 91 -18.01 -4.74 -8.19
CA ARG A 91 -17.24 -3.50 -8.38
C ARG A 91 -16.04 -3.44 -7.45
N PHE A 92 -15.05 -2.63 -7.80
CA PHE A 92 -13.85 -2.40 -7.00
C PHE A 92 -13.77 -0.93 -6.58
N GLU A 93 -13.43 -0.68 -5.32
CA GLU A 93 -13.14 0.68 -4.82
C GLU A 93 -11.84 0.68 -4.02
N GLY A 94 -10.91 1.54 -4.43
CA GLY A 94 -9.65 1.75 -3.74
C GLY A 94 -9.84 2.53 -2.45
N ASP A 95 -9.09 2.17 -1.41
CA ASP A 95 -9.13 2.89 -0.14
C ASP A 95 -8.54 4.31 -0.31
N PRO A 96 -9.29 5.39 0.02
CA PRO A 96 -8.84 6.75 -0.25
C PRO A 96 -7.47 7.06 0.37
N MET A 97 -6.52 7.50 -0.47
CA MET A 97 -5.14 7.84 -0.06
C MET A 97 -4.37 6.71 0.64
N ALA A 98 -4.75 5.45 0.44
CA ALA A 98 -4.08 4.30 1.06
C ALA A 98 -3.09 3.60 0.13
N GLY A 99 -3.11 3.91 -1.17
CA GLY A 99 -2.14 3.41 -2.15
C GLY A 99 -0.75 3.93 -1.87
N PHE A 100 0.24 3.09 -2.13
CA PHE A 100 1.65 3.39 -1.90
C PHE A 100 2.46 2.98 -3.12
N PHE A 101 3.28 3.89 -3.64
CA PHE A 101 4.24 3.62 -4.70
C PHE A 101 5.59 4.16 -4.25
N GLU A 102 6.57 3.28 -4.15
CA GLU A 102 7.92 3.58 -3.69
C GLU A 102 8.95 3.07 -4.70
N TYR A 103 9.99 3.88 -4.88
CA TYR A 103 11.15 3.60 -5.70
C TYR A 103 12.40 3.88 -4.88
N ASP A 104 13.18 2.84 -4.61
CA ASP A 104 14.39 2.93 -3.81
C ASP A 104 15.63 2.78 -4.68
N VAL A 105 16.66 3.57 -4.36
CA VAL A 105 17.99 3.46 -4.98
C VAL A 105 19.04 3.37 -3.88
N GLY A 106 19.84 2.32 -3.91
CA GLY A 106 21.02 2.10 -3.08
C GLY A 106 22.32 2.21 -3.88
N LEU A 107 23.39 2.67 -3.23
CA LEU A 107 24.74 2.75 -3.78
C LEU A 107 25.76 2.34 -2.71
N GLU A 108 26.60 1.36 -3.02
CA GLU A 108 27.80 1.01 -2.28
C GLU A 108 29.02 1.54 -3.04
N LEU A 109 29.85 2.35 -2.37
CA LEU A 109 30.98 3.04 -3.00
C LEU A 109 32.31 2.72 -2.31
N VAL A 110 33.32 2.38 -3.11
CA VAL A 110 34.70 2.19 -2.68
C VAL A 110 35.61 3.10 -3.49
N ALA A 111 36.53 3.79 -2.80
CA ALA A 111 37.46 4.73 -3.42
C ALA A 111 38.90 4.45 -3.02
N SER A 112 39.76 4.35 -4.03
CA SER A 112 41.20 4.17 -3.86
C SER A 112 41.96 5.30 -4.56
N VAL A 113 43.00 5.80 -3.92
CA VAL A 113 43.91 6.79 -4.50
C VAL A 113 45.30 6.18 -4.58
N LYS A 114 45.99 6.46 -5.67
CA LYS A 114 47.35 6.04 -5.91
C LYS A 114 48.20 7.23 -6.28
N VAL A 115 49.34 7.35 -5.61
CA VAL A 115 50.38 8.33 -5.87
C VAL A 115 51.66 7.60 -6.26
N ASP A 116 52.18 7.91 -7.45
CA ASP A 116 53.44 7.38 -7.98
C ASP A 116 54.32 8.55 -8.47
N VAL A 117 55.11 9.09 -7.57
CA VAL A 117 56.13 10.12 -7.85
C VAL A 117 57.53 9.55 -7.59
N SER A 118 58.56 10.14 -8.21
CA SER A 118 59.93 9.59 -8.16
C SER A 118 60.51 9.38 -6.75
N LEU A 119 59.96 10.04 -5.74
CA LEU A 119 60.41 9.99 -4.34
C LEU A 119 59.41 9.29 -3.39
N ALA A 120 58.21 8.94 -3.85
CA ALA A 120 57.17 8.33 -3.02
C ALA A 120 56.18 7.52 -3.87
N LYS A 121 55.90 6.29 -3.44
CA LYS A 121 54.82 5.45 -3.95
C LYS A 121 53.87 5.18 -2.79
N TRP A 122 52.60 5.48 -2.99
CA TRP A 122 51.56 5.27 -1.99
C TRP A 122 50.28 4.86 -2.70
N GLU A 123 49.59 3.89 -2.14
CA GLU A 123 48.27 3.44 -2.59
C GLU A 123 47.43 3.27 -1.34
N SER A 124 46.18 3.70 -1.43
CA SER A 124 45.29 3.74 -0.28
C SER A 124 43.94 3.15 -0.62
N ASP A 125 43.37 2.50 0.37
CA ASP A 125 41.95 2.19 0.46
C ASP A 125 41.32 3.26 1.35
N LEU A 126 40.96 4.40 0.76
CA LEU A 126 40.54 5.60 1.49
C LEU A 126 39.10 5.51 1.97
N LEU A 127 38.26 4.93 1.13
CA LEU A 127 36.85 4.68 1.41
C LEU A 127 36.62 3.18 1.27
N GLY A 128 36.47 2.50 2.41
CA GLY A 128 35.78 1.21 2.45
C GLY A 128 34.28 1.42 2.20
N PRO A 129 33.50 0.35 1.97
CA PRO A 129 32.18 0.44 1.36
C PRO A 129 31.31 1.46 2.08
N TYR A 130 30.98 2.53 1.37
CA TYR A 130 30.09 3.56 1.83
C TYR A 130 28.70 3.26 1.29
N ASP A 131 27.76 3.03 2.19
CA ASP A 131 26.37 2.74 1.85
C ASP A 131 25.56 4.03 1.82
N TRP A 132 24.94 4.30 0.68
CA TRP A 132 24.00 5.38 0.47
C TRP A 132 22.67 4.84 -0.03
N GLY A 133 21.57 5.50 0.33
CA GLY A 133 20.25 5.17 -0.17
C GLY A 133 19.32 6.37 -0.17
N ILE A 134 18.47 6.44 -1.18
CA ILE A 134 17.34 7.36 -1.26
C ILE A 134 16.06 6.56 -1.52
N GLU A 135 14.99 7.01 -0.89
CA GLU A 135 13.64 6.45 -0.97
C GLU A 135 12.77 7.58 -1.54
N ALA A 136 12.12 7.33 -2.68
CA ALA A 136 11.16 8.25 -3.28
C ALA A 136 9.80 7.56 -3.31
N ALA A 137 8.80 8.16 -2.67
CA ALA A 137 7.50 7.55 -2.51
C ALA A 137 6.36 8.56 -2.71
N GLU A 138 5.22 8.07 -3.20
CA GLU A 138 3.99 8.82 -3.37
C GLU A 138 2.79 8.00 -2.86
N MET A 139 1.82 8.70 -2.25
CA MET A 139 0.56 8.09 -1.81
C MET A 139 -0.57 8.48 -2.77
N PHE A 140 -1.48 7.54 -3.06
CA PHE A 140 -2.55 7.76 -4.02
C PHE A 140 -3.81 6.97 -3.65
N THR A 141 -4.93 7.23 -4.32
CA THR A 141 -6.13 6.40 -4.22
C THR A 141 -6.00 5.17 -5.14
N PRO A 142 -6.04 3.93 -4.61
CA PRO A 142 -5.76 2.71 -5.37
C PRO A 142 -6.59 2.44 -6.62
N TYR A 143 -6.09 1.40 -7.26
CA TYR A 143 -6.37 0.85 -8.58
C TYR A 143 -6.03 1.73 -9.76
N LEU A 144 -6.01 3.07 -9.67
CA LEU A 144 -5.53 3.92 -10.77
C LEU A 144 -6.12 3.51 -12.14
N LEU A 145 -7.40 3.10 -12.16
CA LEU A 145 -8.14 2.76 -13.38
C LEU A 145 -8.65 4.05 -14.05
N GLU A 146 -9.11 3.96 -15.28
CA GLU A 146 -9.63 5.15 -15.97
C GLU A 146 -10.79 5.77 -15.16
N GLY A 147 -10.71 7.08 -14.89
CA GLY A 147 -11.64 7.79 -14.02
C GLY A 147 -11.08 8.12 -12.63
N ASN A 148 -10.03 7.42 -12.19
CA ASN A 148 -9.32 7.74 -10.95
C ASN A 148 -8.57 9.09 -11.09
N PRO A 149 -8.73 10.04 -10.15
CA PRO A 149 -8.13 11.37 -10.24
C PRO A 149 -6.60 11.37 -10.11
N ASP A 150 -6.03 10.34 -9.46
CA ASP A 150 -4.60 10.22 -9.22
C ASP A 150 -3.88 9.49 -10.37
N ARG A 151 -4.59 9.14 -11.46
CA ARG A 151 -4.03 8.41 -12.61
C ARG A 151 -3.45 9.35 -13.68
N PRO A 152 -2.20 9.11 -14.15
CA PRO A 152 -1.20 8.23 -13.56
C PRO A 152 -0.61 8.84 -12.28
N VAL A 153 -0.23 8.00 -11.32
CA VAL A 153 0.59 8.48 -10.20
C VAL A 153 2.03 8.59 -10.69
N THR A 154 2.72 9.65 -10.28
CA THR A 154 4.09 9.94 -10.70
C THR A 154 4.96 10.27 -9.52
N ILE A 155 6.12 9.63 -9.43
CA ILE A 155 7.20 10.00 -8.53
C ILE A 155 8.18 10.85 -9.34
N THR A 156 8.53 12.02 -8.80
CA THR A 156 9.62 12.83 -9.34
C THR A 156 10.45 13.30 -8.17
N ASP A 157 11.62 12.70 -8.00
CA ASP A 157 12.61 13.16 -7.02
C ASP A 157 13.91 13.49 -7.72
N LYS A 158 14.36 14.73 -7.52
CA LYS A 158 15.60 15.25 -8.07
C LYS A 158 16.43 15.79 -6.94
N SER A 159 17.44 15.03 -6.56
CA SER A 159 18.46 15.55 -5.67
C SER A 159 19.45 16.40 -6.48
N GLY A 160 19.74 17.61 -6.00
CA GLY A 160 20.92 18.33 -6.45
C GLY A 160 22.19 17.56 -6.07
N ALA A 161 23.36 18.03 -6.52
CA ALA A 161 24.64 17.44 -6.12
C ALA A 161 24.74 17.34 -4.59
N LEU A 162 24.59 16.12 -4.07
CA LEU A 162 24.63 15.81 -2.65
C LEU A 162 26.07 15.45 -2.30
N ASP A 163 26.73 16.29 -1.49
CA ASP A 163 28.04 15.97 -0.93
C ASP A 163 27.92 14.71 -0.05
N LEU A 164 28.43 13.60 -0.56
CA LEU A 164 28.29 12.28 0.05
C LEU A 164 29.31 12.09 1.17
N VAL A 165 30.58 12.36 0.83
CA VAL A 165 31.70 12.16 1.74
C VAL A 165 32.85 13.09 1.36
N SER A 166 33.58 13.54 2.39
CA SER A 166 34.78 14.36 2.29
C SER A 166 35.88 13.70 3.14
N ILE A 167 36.91 13.18 2.49
CA ILE A 167 37.93 12.32 3.11
C ILE A 167 39.30 13.01 3.06
N PRO A 168 39.81 13.49 4.21
CA PRO A 168 41.13 14.07 4.26
C PRO A 168 42.20 13.00 4.00
N LEU A 169 43.13 13.30 3.10
CA LEU A 169 44.29 12.45 2.83
C LEU A 169 45.39 12.78 3.83
N VAL A 170 45.55 11.92 4.84
CA VAL A 170 46.60 12.06 5.86
C VAL A 170 47.45 10.79 5.90
N PRO A 171 48.38 10.59 4.95
CA PRO A 171 49.30 9.48 5.05
C PRO A 171 50.30 9.69 6.19
N ASP A 172 50.87 8.60 6.69
CA ASP A 172 51.98 8.60 7.66
C ASP A 172 53.28 9.24 7.12
N ILE A 173 53.27 9.74 5.87
CA ILE A 173 54.40 10.34 5.18
C ILE A 173 54.18 11.86 5.08
N VAL A 174 55.08 12.64 5.67
CA VAL A 174 55.04 14.12 5.85
C VAL A 174 54.94 14.96 4.55
N ILE A 175 54.89 14.33 3.38
CA ILE A 175 55.02 14.98 2.07
C ILE A 175 53.74 14.94 1.22
N LEU A 176 52.63 14.43 1.75
CA LEU A 176 51.35 14.34 1.05
C LEU A 176 50.21 14.84 1.96
N SER A 177 49.35 15.69 1.40
CA SER A 177 48.12 16.16 2.03
C SER A 177 47.06 16.39 0.97
N GLY A 178 45.78 16.25 1.30
CA GLY A 178 44.72 16.50 0.33
C GLY A 178 43.33 16.19 0.85
N ASN A 179 42.36 16.21 -0.04
CA ASN A 179 40.98 15.83 0.22
C ASN A 179 40.39 15.09 -0.98
N LEU A 180 39.57 14.08 -0.71
CA LEU A 180 38.68 13.47 -1.69
C LEU A 180 37.25 13.82 -1.32
N ASP A 181 36.60 14.61 -2.16
CA ASP A 181 35.19 14.94 -2.09
C ASP A 181 34.44 14.12 -3.14
N ILE A 182 33.30 13.53 -2.75
CA ILE A 182 32.43 12.79 -3.67
C ILE A 182 31.03 13.36 -3.53
N ALA A 183 30.46 13.80 -4.65
CA ALA A 183 29.06 14.20 -4.72
C ALA A 183 28.26 13.25 -5.62
N LEU A 184 26.96 13.12 -5.34
CA LEU A 184 26.02 12.33 -6.13
C LEU A 184 24.95 13.23 -6.74
N PHE A 185 24.54 12.91 -7.96
CA PHE A 185 23.33 13.45 -8.58
C PHE A 185 22.38 12.31 -8.86
N VAL A 186 21.15 12.41 -8.36
CA VAL A 186 20.10 11.41 -8.56
C VAL A 186 18.84 12.09 -9.07
N ASP A 187 18.30 11.54 -10.16
CA ASP A 187 17.05 11.95 -10.79
C ASP A 187 16.19 10.70 -10.96
N ILE A 188 15.05 10.64 -10.26
CA ILE A 188 14.11 9.53 -10.31
C ILE A 188 12.82 10.06 -10.92
N GLU A 189 12.49 9.55 -12.09
CA GLU A 189 11.18 9.69 -12.70
C GLU A 189 10.53 8.31 -12.77
N ALA A 190 9.39 8.13 -12.10
CA ALA A 190 8.62 6.89 -12.16
C ALA A 190 7.13 7.19 -12.30
N SER A 191 6.39 6.31 -12.97
CA SER A 191 4.96 6.46 -13.19
C SER A 191 4.27 5.10 -13.16
N LEU A 192 3.09 5.08 -12.57
CA LEU A 192 2.23 3.92 -12.48
C LEU A 192 0.80 4.31 -12.89
N GLU A 193 0.20 3.50 -13.74
CA GLU A 193 -1.23 3.55 -14.04
C GLU A 193 -1.74 2.13 -14.24
N CYS A 194 -2.95 1.81 -13.78
CA CYS A 194 -3.51 0.50 -14.08
C CYS A 194 -4.40 0.54 -15.31
N ASN A 195 -4.37 -0.59 -16.02
CA ASN A 195 -5.10 -0.79 -17.25
C ASN A 195 -6.41 -1.52 -16.98
N ARG A 196 -6.36 -2.53 -16.09
CA ARG A 196 -7.51 -3.36 -15.77
C ARG A 196 -7.34 -4.16 -14.49
N ILE A 197 -8.46 -4.59 -13.92
CA ILE A 197 -8.56 -5.74 -13.01
C ILE A 197 -9.30 -6.84 -13.78
N GLU A 198 -8.77 -8.06 -13.78
CA GLU A 198 -9.42 -9.24 -14.36
C GLU A 198 -9.93 -10.14 -13.25
N VAL A 199 -11.16 -10.62 -13.38
CA VAL A 199 -11.79 -11.56 -12.46
C VAL A 199 -12.21 -12.81 -13.23
N LEU A 200 -11.80 -13.97 -12.75
CA LEU A 200 -12.23 -15.27 -13.29
C LEU A 200 -13.55 -15.67 -12.64
N GLY A 201 -14.64 -15.66 -13.41
CA GLY A 201 -15.95 -16.10 -12.99
C GLY A 201 -16.02 -17.61 -12.74
N THR A 202 -17.07 -18.06 -12.05
CA THR A 202 -17.29 -19.49 -11.79
C THR A 202 -17.62 -20.29 -13.06
N ASP A 203 -18.09 -19.61 -14.09
CA ASP A 203 -18.31 -20.12 -15.44
C ASP A 203 -17.01 -20.31 -16.25
N GLY A 204 -15.88 -19.80 -15.74
CA GLY A 204 -14.58 -19.80 -16.39
C GLY A 204 -14.36 -18.65 -17.37
N GLU A 205 -15.28 -17.68 -17.44
CA GLU A 205 -15.11 -16.46 -18.24
C GLU A 205 -14.33 -15.39 -17.45
N ILE A 206 -13.58 -14.55 -18.18
CA ILE A 206 -12.82 -13.46 -17.58
C ILE A 206 -13.60 -12.16 -17.79
N THR A 207 -13.94 -11.50 -16.68
CA THR A 207 -14.53 -10.16 -16.67
C THR A 207 -13.45 -9.13 -16.39
N SER A 208 -13.37 -8.07 -17.19
CA SER A 208 -12.32 -7.06 -17.10
C SER A 208 -12.86 -5.68 -16.74
N PHE A 209 -12.40 -5.13 -15.63
CA PHE A 209 -12.76 -3.81 -15.09
C PHE A 209 -11.71 -2.80 -15.52
N THR A 210 -12.10 -1.81 -16.32
CA THR A 210 -11.16 -0.79 -16.86
C THR A 210 -11.45 0.62 -16.34
N LEU A 211 -12.63 0.84 -15.77
CA LEU A 211 -13.06 2.12 -15.21
C LEU A 211 -13.15 2.02 -13.68
N GLU A 212 -12.75 3.09 -13.00
CA GLU A 212 -12.86 3.20 -11.54
C GLU A 212 -14.33 3.16 -11.08
N GLY A 213 -14.64 2.33 -10.07
CA GLY A 213 -16.00 2.16 -9.54
C GLY A 213 -16.99 1.53 -10.53
N GLN A 214 -16.51 0.93 -11.63
CA GLN A 214 -17.38 0.24 -12.58
C GLN A 214 -17.99 -1.02 -11.96
N SER A 215 -19.31 -1.12 -12.05
CA SER A 215 -20.03 -2.36 -11.80
C SER A 215 -20.10 -3.23 -13.05
N GLN A 216 -19.87 -4.54 -12.91
CA GLN A 216 -20.09 -5.52 -13.96
C GLN A 216 -20.72 -6.79 -13.41
N TRP A 217 -21.62 -7.36 -14.21
CA TRP A 217 -22.26 -8.62 -13.90
C TRP A 217 -21.23 -9.77 -13.85
N ILE A 218 -21.32 -10.60 -12.82
CA ILE A 218 -20.55 -11.84 -12.66
C ILE A 218 -21.46 -12.93 -12.11
N ASP A 219 -21.52 -14.07 -12.82
CA ASP A 219 -22.22 -15.27 -12.37
C ASP A 219 -21.61 -15.76 -11.04
N PRO A 220 -22.39 -15.84 -9.94
CA PRO A 220 -21.92 -16.41 -8.69
C PRO A 220 -21.82 -17.95 -8.73
N GLY A 221 -22.36 -18.59 -9.77
CA GLY A 221 -22.36 -20.04 -9.93
C GLY A 221 -23.51 -20.73 -9.22
N GLU A 222 -23.51 -22.07 -9.29
CA GLU A 222 -24.58 -22.89 -8.71
C GLU A 222 -24.28 -23.32 -7.27
N GLY A 223 -25.28 -23.15 -6.40
CA GLY A 223 -25.33 -23.81 -5.09
C GLY A 223 -25.08 -22.89 -3.90
N PRO A 224 -25.19 -23.45 -2.68
CA PRO A 224 -25.11 -22.68 -1.43
C PRO A 224 -23.67 -22.52 -0.91
N GLU A 225 -22.66 -22.67 -1.78
CA GLU A 225 -21.26 -22.58 -1.39
C GLU A 225 -20.77 -21.13 -1.53
N ASP A 226 -19.83 -20.74 -0.68
CA ASP A 226 -19.19 -19.42 -0.79
C ASP A 226 -18.56 -19.27 -2.19
N VAL A 227 -18.77 -18.10 -2.78
CA VAL A 227 -18.27 -17.80 -4.12
C VAL A 227 -16.82 -17.36 -3.98
N VAL A 228 -15.94 -18.00 -4.73
CA VAL A 228 -14.51 -17.66 -4.78
C VAL A 228 -14.18 -17.18 -6.19
N LEU A 229 -13.83 -15.90 -6.32
CA LEU A 229 -13.51 -15.27 -7.60
C LEU A 229 -12.04 -14.83 -7.59
N PRO A 230 -11.14 -15.52 -8.32
CA PRO A 230 -9.76 -15.09 -8.45
C PRO A 230 -9.68 -13.78 -9.24
N ALA A 231 -9.01 -12.77 -8.67
CA ALA A 231 -8.86 -11.44 -9.24
C ALA A 231 -7.38 -11.04 -9.36
N THR A 232 -6.99 -10.40 -10.47
CA THR A 232 -5.63 -9.91 -10.74
C THR A 232 -5.67 -8.50 -11.31
N ALA A 233 -4.87 -7.60 -10.73
CA ALA A 233 -4.65 -6.25 -11.26
C ALA A 233 -3.48 -6.21 -12.26
N TYR A 234 -3.64 -5.42 -13.32
CA TYR A 234 -2.62 -5.19 -14.36
C TYR A 234 -2.32 -3.71 -14.50
N CYS A 235 -1.05 -3.33 -14.34
CA CYS A 235 -0.64 -1.93 -14.38
C CYS A 235 0.58 -1.71 -15.28
N GLN A 236 0.64 -0.55 -15.91
CA GLN A 236 1.81 -0.09 -16.65
C GLN A 236 2.77 0.58 -15.66
N LEU A 237 3.96 0.01 -15.51
CA LEU A 237 5.05 0.59 -14.71
C LEU A 237 6.08 1.21 -15.65
N ARG A 238 6.44 2.46 -15.38
CA ARG A 238 7.52 3.19 -16.07
C ARG A 238 8.52 3.74 -15.08
N THR A 239 9.81 3.49 -15.29
CA THR A 239 10.89 4.03 -14.45
C THR A 239 12.04 4.52 -15.33
N MET A 240 12.56 5.71 -15.04
CA MET A 240 13.68 6.34 -15.75
C MET A 240 14.70 6.93 -14.76
N PRO A 241 15.37 6.08 -13.96
CA PRO A 241 16.34 6.55 -12.98
C PRO A 241 17.63 7.05 -13.65
N THR A 242 18.25 8.08 -13.08
CA THR A 242 19.60 8.56 -13.42
C THR A 242 20.43 8.70 -12.15
N LEU A 243 21.61 8.11 -12.12
CA LEU A 243 22.58 8.23 -11.04
C LEU A 243 23.95 8.59 -11.61
N ILE A 244 24.55 9.68 -11.11
CA ILE A 244 25.87 10.16 -11.54
C ILE A 244 26.73 10.48 -10.32
N ILE A 245 27.96 9.98 -10.32
CA ILE A 245 28.98 10.24 -9.29
C ILE A 245 29.93 11.33 -9.79
N TYR A 246 30.19 12.32 -8.94
CA TYR A 246 31.07 13.47 -9.16
C TYR A 246 32.23 13.46 -8.16
N PRO A 247 33.35 12.78 -8.45
CA PRO A 247 34.53 12.86 -7.61
C PRO A 247 35.31 14.16 -7.84
N HIS A 248 35.90 14.64 -6.76
CA HIS A 248 36.84 15.75 -6.74
C HIS A 248 37.98 15.43 -5.78
N LEU A 249 39.17 15.20 -6.33
CA LEU A 249 40.36 14.87 -5.56
C LEU A 249 41.39 16.00 -5.70
N VAL A 250 41.74 16.62 -4.58
CA VAL A 250 42.85 17.59 -4.51
C VAL A 250 43.96 17.00 -3.65
N VAL A 251 45.15 16.86 -4.22
CA VAL A 251 46.33 16.31 -3.53
C VAL A 251 47.53 17.20 -3.75
N THR A 252 48.20 17.59 -2.67
CA THR A 252 49.53 18.21 -2.71
C THR A 252 50.58 17.16 -2.43
N VAL A 253 51.54 17.00 -3.34
CA VAL A 253 52.70 16.09 -3.20
C VAL A 253 53.97 16.90 -3.45
N LEU A 254 54.87 16.97 -2.47
CA LEU A 254 56.18 17.65 -2.62
C LEU A 254 56.09 19.06 -3.23
N PHE A 255 55.14 19.87 -2.73
CA PHE A 255 54.85 21.25 -3.18
C PHE A 255 54.12 21.38 -4.53
N ASP A 256 53.90 20.30 -5.26
CA ASP A 256 53.07 20.28 -6.46
C ASP A 256 51.63 19.93 -6.09
N GLU A 257 50.66 20.65 -6.67
CA GLU A 257 49.23 20.40 -6.50
C GLU A 257 48.67 19.65 -7.70
N TYR A 258 47.91 18.60 -7.41
CA TYR A 258 47.19 17.78 -8.37
C TYR A 258 45.70 17.90 -8.07
N ASP A 259 44.94 18.28 -9.08
CA ASP A 259 43.49 18.46 -9.02
C ASP A 259 42.85 17.55 -10.07
N ILE A 260 42.06 16.58 -9.59
CA ILE A 260 41.21 15.71 -10.41
C ILE A 260 39.77 16.10 -10.13
N ALA A 261 39.19 16.88 -11.04
CA ALA A 261 37.81 17.37 -10.96
C ALA A 261 37.09 17.24 -12.30
N GLY A 262 35.77 17.46 -12.27
CA GLY A 262 34.94 17.54 -13.49
C GLY A 262 34.77 16.20 -14.20
N ILE A 263 34.89 15.10 -13.47
CA ILE A 263 34.63 13.75 -13.97
C ILE A 263 33.20 13.39 -13.60
N GLU A 264 32.44 12.91 -14.58
CA GLU A 264 31.09 12.37 -14.38
C GLU A 264 31.14 10.86 -14.61
N ILE A 265 30.72 10.09 -13.60
CA ILE A 265 30.68 8.63 -13.68
C ILE A 265 29.21 8.23 -13.61
N PRO A 266 28.57 7.93 -14.75
CA PRO A 266 27.21 7.43 -14.75
C PRO A 266 27.18 6.02 -14.18
N VAL A 267 26.15 5.74 -13.38
CA VAL A 267 25.81 4.40 -12.92
C VAL A 267 24.52 4.00 -13.62
N ASP A 268 24.59 2.93 -14.42
CA ASP A 268 23.47 2.45 -15.21
C ASP A 268 22.47 1.74 -14.30
N LEU A 269 21.31 2.35 -14.10
CA LEU A 269 20.17 1.76 -13.40
C LEU A 269 19.14 1.26 -14.43
N PRO A 270 18.41 0.16 -14.15
CA PRO A 270 17.46 -0.40 -15.10
C PRO A 270 16.27 0.56 -15.34
N VAL A 271 15.92 0.70 -16.61
CA VAL A 271 14.73 1.42 -17.08
C VAL A 271 13.63 0.41 -17.36
N ILE A 272 12.44 0.65 -16.82
CA ILE A 272 11.26 -0.21 -17.01
C ILE A 272 10.21 0.56 -17.81
N ASP A 273 9.58 -0.13 -18.75
CA ASP A 273 8.39 0.32 -19.47
C ASP A 273 7.59 -0.91 -19.92
N GLU A 274 6.89 -1.53 -18.97
CA GLU A 274 6.14 -2.76 -19.21
C GLU A 274 4.84 -2.83 -18.40
N GLU A 275 3.96 -3.74 -18.81
CA GLU A 275 2.78 -4.11 -18.04
C GLU A 275 3.18 -5.17 -17.01
N ILE A 276 2.97 -4.85 -15.73
CA ILE A 276 3.13 -5.76 -14.61
C ILE A 276 1.76 -6.36 -14.22
N ALA A 277 1.78 -7.62 -13.82
CA ALA A 277 0.65 -8.31 -13.22
C ALA A 277 0.92 -8.51 -11.74
N PHE A 278 -0.05 -8.17 -10.90
CA PHE A 278 0.00 -8.42 -9.47
C PHE A 278 -0.34 -9.89 -9.17
N ASP A 279 -0.04 -10.34 -7.95
CA ASP A 279 -0.48 -11.65 -7.49
C ASP A 279 -2.02 -11.76 -7.54
N THR A 280 -2.51 -12.94 -7.88
CA THR A 280 -3.95 -13.24 -7.87
C THR A 280 -4.46 -13.35 -6.44
N ILE A 281 -5.55 -12.65 -6.14
CA ILE A 281 -6.25 -12.68 -4.85
C ILE A 281 -7.61 -13.34 -5.05
N ASP A 282 -7.93 -14.29 -4.18
CA ASP A 282 -9.23 -14.96 -4.16
C ASP A 282 -10.24 -14.10 -3.39
N LEU A 283 -11.19 -13.49 -4.10
CA LEU A 283 -12.31 -12.80 -3.48
C LEU A 283 -13.27 -13.86 -2.93
N THR A 284 -13.40 -13.91 -1.61
CA THR A 284 -14.33 -14.84 -0.93
C THR A 284 -15.60 -14.08 -0.54
N LEU A 285 -16.73 -14.51 -1.09
CA LEU A 285 -18.04 -13.88 -0.90
C LEU A 285 -18.98 -14.91 -0.27
N PRO A 286 -19.46 -14.69 0.98
CA PRO A 286 -20.39 -15.60 1.62
C PRO A 286 -21.69 -15.74 0.82
N TYR A 287 -22.14 -16.98 0.62
CA TYR A 287 -23.39 -17.22 -0.12
C TYR A 287 -24.59 -16.55 0.55
N TRP A 288 -25.42 -15.88 -0.25
CA TRP A 288 -26.71 -15.35 0.19
C TRP A 288 -27.88 -16.11 -0.43
N GLU A 289 -28.71 -16.71 0.42
CA GLU A 289 -29.98 -17.31 0.01
C GLU A 289 -31.04 -16.21 -0.11
N GLY A 290 -31.49 -15.97 -1.35
CA GLY A 290 -32.59 -15.03 -1.59
C GLY A 290 -33.86 -15.45 -0.86
N PRO A 291 -34.74 -14.50 -0.48
CA PRO A 291 -35.99 -14.84 0.16
C PRO A 291 -36.81 -15.76 -0.77
N GLU A 292 -37.25 -16.91 -0.26
CA GLU A 292 -38.15 -17.79 -1.00
C GLU A 292 -39.33 -16.96 -1.51
N PRO A 293 -39.71 -17.07 -2.79
CA PRO A 293 -40.90 -16.38 -3.30
C PRO A 293 -42.08 -16.89 -2.48
N GLY A 294 -42.53 -16.08 -1.53
CA GLY A 294 -43.53 -16.51 -0.54
C GLY A 294 -44.69 -17.15 -1.28
N ASP A 295 -45.01 -18.39 -0.89
CA ASP A 295 -46.14 -19.12 -1.43
C ASP A 295 -47.33 -18.17 -1.45
N GLY A 296 -47.73 -17.75 -2.65
CA GLY A 296 -48.88 -16.89 -2.80
C GLY A 296 -50.07 -17.67 -2.27
N ASP A 297 -50.50 -17.35 -1.05
CA ASP A 297 -51.78 -17.76 -0.47
C ASP A 297 -52.90 -17.14 -1.31
N GLY A 298 -53.06 -17.69 -2.51
CA GLY A 298 -53.86 -17.19 -3.60
C GLY A 298 -54.75 -18.29 -4.13
N ASP A 299 -55.47 -18.97 -3.24
CA ASP A 299 -56.74 -19.64 -3.53
C ASP A 299 -57.62 -19.63 -2.27
N GLY A 300 -57.90 -18.42 -1.79
CA GLY A 300 -59.11 -18.17 -1.00
C GLY A 300 -60.33 -18.38 -1.89
N ASP A 301 -60.80 -19.61 -1.95
CA ASP A 301 -62.06 -20.01 -2.58
C ASP A 301 -63.22 -19.15 -2.03
N PRO A 302 -63.94 -18.37 -2.85
CA PRO A 302 -65.13 -17.64 -2.42
C PRO A 302 -66.32 -18.61 -2.37
N GLY A 303 -66.26 -19.57 -1.44
CA GLY A 303 -67.38 -20.43 -1.08
C GLY A 303 -68.42 -19.65 -0.28
N GLY A 304 -69.33 -18.98 -0.98
CA GLY A 304 -70.57 -18.50 -0.39
C GLY A 304 -71.47 -19.68 -0.06
N ASP A 305 -71.59 -20.02 1.23
CA ASP A 305 -72.62 -20.93 1.73
C ASP A 305 -73.55 -20.17 2.70
N GLU A 306 -74.82 -20.15 2.34
CA GLU A 306 -75.92 -19.55 3.07
C GLU A 306 -76.53 -20.58 4.04
N GLY A 307 -76.80 -20.15 5.28
CA GLY A 307 -77.63 -20.86 6.24
C GLY A 307 -76.87 -21.25 7.50
N GLY A 308 -77.37 -21.12 8.72
CA GLY A 308 -78.69 -20.74 9.20
C GLY A 308 -78.73 -21.08 10.69
N ASP A 309 -79.15 -20.09 11.48
CA ASP A 309 -79.85 -20.16 12.76
C ASP A 309 -79.46 -21.13 13.90
N THR A 310 -79.15 -20.48 15.02
CA THR A 310 -79.64 -20.71 16.40
C THR A 310 -79.33 -22.02 17.12
N SER A 311 -78.73 -21.91 18.31
CA SER A 311 -79.37 -22.19 19.61
C SER A 311 -78.34 -22.15 20.75
N ASP A 312 -78.74 -21.54 21.88
CA ASP A 312 -78.49 -21.94 23.29
C ASP A 312 -77.06 -22.20 23.80
N ASP A 313 -76.72 -22.02 25.08
CA ASP A 313 -77.28 -21.40 26.29
C ASP A 313 -76.21 -21.65 27.38
N GLY A 314 -76.10 -20.73 28.35
CA GLY A 314 -75.44 -20.93 29.65
C GLY A 314 -73.91 -20.96 29.66
N GLY A 315 -73.19 -20.26 30.54
CA GLY A 315 -73.57 -19.48 31.71
C GLY A 315 -72.39 -19.45 32.69
N ARG A 316 -72.16 -18.29 33.33
CA ARG A 316 -71.46 -18.02 34.62
C ARG A 316 -70.01 -18.56 34.76
N ASP A 317 -69.05 -17.89 35.37
CA ASP A 317 -69.13 -17.21 36.65
C ASP A 317 -67.90 -16.31 36.89
N GLU A 318 -68.04 -15.48 37.91
CA GLU A 318 -67.25 -14.36 38.37
C GLU A 318 -65.85 -14.67 38.93
N THR A 319 -65.04 -13.61 39.04
CA THR A 319 -63.99 -13.24 40.04
C THR A 319 -62.79 -12.65 39.29
N GLY A 320 -62.33 -11.41 39.51
CA GLY A 320 -62.36 -10.53 40.68
C GLY A 320 -60.91 -10.30 41.12
N GLY A 321 -60.38 -9.07 41.05
CA GLY A 321 -59.09 -8.74 41.66
C GLY A 321 -58.37 -7.53 41.06
N GLU A 322 -58.53 -6.39 41.69
CA GLU A 322 -57.77 -5.14 41.48
C GLU A 322 -56.38 -5.17 42.16
N THR A 323 -55.68 -4.03 42.03
CA THR A 323 -54.45 -3.55 42.72
C THR A 323 -53.15 -3.88 41.96
N GLY A 324 -52.20 -2.97 41.74
CA GLY A 324 -51.97 -1.61 42.24
C GLY A 324 -50.48 -1.48 42.61
N THR A 325 -49.87 -0.34 42.23
CA THR A 325 -48.59 0.23 42.74
C THR A 325 -47.30 -0.57 42.50
N GLY A 326 -46.25 -0.04 41.90
CA GLY A 326 -45.42 1.09 42.39
C GLY A 326 -44.14 0.49 43.00
N GLY A 327 -42.95 0.92 42.59
CA GLY A 327 -41.71 0.31 43.08
C GLY A 327 -40.48 0.73 42.30
N ASP A 328 -39.96 1.86 42.74
CA ASP A 328 -38.70 2.46 42.33
C ASP A 328 -37.53 1.71 43.02
N ASP A 329 -36.33 1.96 42.50
CA ASP A 329 -35.10 2.21 43.27
C ASP A 329 -34.00 1.13 43.41
N PHE A 330 -32.77 1.68 43.28
CA PHE A 330 -31.43 1.19 43.65
C PHE A 330 -30.92 -0.13 43.04
N GLY A 331 -29.69 -0.24 42.52
CA GLY A 331 -28.50 0.61 42.65
C GLY A 331 -27.26 -0.29 42.66
N GLY A 332 -26.07 0.24 42.36
CA GLY A 332 -24.82 -0.36 42.81
C GLY A 332 -23.65 -0.20 41.85
N LEU A 333 -22.74 0.70 42.25
CA LEU A 333 -21.40 0.94 41.73
C LEU A 333 -20.41 -0.13 42.23
N ASP A 334 -19.37 -0.31 41.42
CA ASP A 334 -17.96 -0.58 41.73
C ASP A 334 -17.57 -1.50 42.90
N ASP A 335 -16.73 -2.50 42.60
CA ASP A 335 -15.69 -2.90 43.54
C ASP A 335 -14.43 -3.39 42.81
N GLU A 336 -13.31 -2.78 43.22
CA GLU A 336 -11.94 -3.11 42.88
C GLU A 336 -11.50 -4.41 43.57
N GLY A 337 -10.58 -5.17 42.96
CA GLY A 337 -10.02 -6.36 43.59
C GLY A 337 -8.74 -6.88 42.93
N CYS A 338 -7.59 -6.35 43.34
CA CYS A 338 -6.26 -6.92 43.10
C CYS A 338 -6.12 -8.33 43.71
N ASN A 339 -5.40 -9.24 43.02
CA ASN A 339 -4.40 -10.05 43.72
C ASN A 339 -3.26 -10.57 42.81
N CYS A 340 -2.12 -10.77 43.46
CA CYS A 340 -0.77 -10.89 42.93
C CYS A 340 -0.34 -12.31 42.51
N ALA A 341 0.69 -12.34 41.65
CA ALA A 341 1.84 -13.26 41.50
C ALA A 341 1.87 -14.59 42.31
N THR A 342 2.32 -15.74 41.78
CA THR A 342 3.73 -16.07 41.47
C THR A 342 3.90 -17.50 40.89
N GLU A 343 4.87 -17.63 39.96
CA GLU A 343 5.90 -18.69 39.80
C GLU A 343 5.62 -20.17 39.37
N THR A 344 6.22 -20.50 38.19
CA THR A 344 7.10 -21.68 37.85
C THR A 344 6.42 -23.08 37.70
N THR A 345 6.75 -24.00 36.77
CA THR A 345 7.95 -24.37 35.97
C THR A 345 7.54 -25.37 34.82
N PRO A 346 8.45 -26.07 34.07
CA PRO A 346 8.52 -26.05 32.59
C PRO A 346 8.02 -27.34 31.88
N GLY A 347 7.78 -27.27 30.57
CA GLY A 347 7.43 -28.45 29.76
C GLY A 347 7.74 -28.29 28.27
N ARG A 348 8.60 -29.18 27.77
CA ARG A 348 9.07 -29.33 26.38
C ARG A 348 7.98 -29.77 25.40
N GLY A 349 8.09 -29.30 24.15
CA GLY A 349 7.59 -29.97 22.93
C GLY A 349 7.37 -28.97 21.78
N LEU A 350 8.34 -28.76 20.88
CA LEU A 350 8.50 -29.42 19.56
C LEU A 350 7.53 -28.91 18.46
N GLY A 351 8.10 -28.16 17.51
CA GLY A 351 7.50 -27.76 16.21
C GLY A 351 8.06 -26.40 15.76
N TRP A 352 9.33 -26.28 15.34
CA TRP A 352 9.78 -26.37 13.93
C TRP A 352 8.85 -25.69 12.94
N SER A 353 8.99 -24.37 12.75
CA SER A 353 9.00 -23.64 11.46
C SER A 353 8.90 -22.12 11.69
N ALA A 354 10.03 -21.44 11.84
CA ALA A 354 10.16 -19.97 11.70
C ALA A 354 11.64 -19.58 11.86
N LEU A 355 12.45 -19.84 10.84
CA LEU A 355 13.80 -19.27 10.71
C LEU A 355 14.03 -18.99 9.23
N GLY A 356 13.49 -17.85 8.83
CA GLY A 356 13.64 -17.18 7.55
C GLY A 356 12.92 -15.85 7.71
N ILE A 357 13.54 -14.74 7.30
CA ILE A 357 13.09 -13.36 7.54
C ILE A 357 13.49 -12.80 8.91
N LEU A 358 14.79 -12.63 9.14
CA LEU A 358 15.34 -11.69 10.13
C LEU A 358 16.78 -11.28 9.73
N ALA A 359 16.95 -10.86 8.48
CA ALA A 359 18.26 -10.40 7.97
C ALA A 359 18.25 -9.05 7.24
N LEU A 360 17.10 -8.38 7.04
CA LEU A 360 17.06 -7.11 6.28
C LEU A 360 16.59 -5.87 7.08
N VAL A 361 16.25 -5.99 8.37
CA VAL A 361 15.84 -4.83 9.20
C VAL A 361 17.03 -4.21 9.99
N GLY A 362 18.27 -4.52 9.60
CA GLY A 362 19.49 -4.24 10.38
C GLY A 362 20.17 -2.89 10.15
N LEU A 363 19.82 -2.11 9.13
CA LEU A 363 20.53 -0.85 8.79
C LEU A 363 19.77 0.42 9.20
N ARG A 364 19.12 0.39 10.37
CA ARG A 364 18.51 1.57 10.97
C ARG A 364 19.56 2.44 11.68
N ARG A 365 20.09 3.41 10.93
CA ARG A 365 20.58 4.75 11.34
C ARG A 365 20.98 4.92 12.81
N ARG A 366 22.30 4.94 13.11
CA ARG A 366 22.84 5.70 14.25
C ARG A 366 23.23 7.10 13.80
N ARG A 367 22.32 8.05 14.02
CA ARG A 367 22.54 9.49 13.88
C ARG A 367 22.91 10.03 15.27
N GLU A 368 24.20 10.14 15.59
CA GLU A 368 24.64 10.92 16.75
C GLU A 368 24.80 12.39 16.35
N ARG A 369 23.80 13.19 16.72
CA ARG A 369 23.99 14.61 17.02
C ARG A 369 24.53 14.68 18.44
N ASP A 370 25.66 15.33 18.64
CA ASP A 370 25.82 16.16 19.84
C ASP A 370 26.72 17.37 19.59
N LEU A 371 26.32 18.44 20.28
CA LEU A 371 26.70 19.84 20.13
C LEU A 371 28.12 20.15 20.63
N ARG A 372 28.90 20.92 19.85
CA ARG A 372 29.51 22.22 20.23
C ARG A 372 30.43 22.79 19.16
#